data_AF-A0A418BSU4-F1
#
_entry.id   AF-A0A418BSU4-F1
#
_cell.length_a   1.000
_cell.length_b   1.000
_cell.length_c   1.000
_cell.angle_alpha   90.00
_cell.angle_beta   90.00
_cell.angle_gamma   90.00
#
_symmetry.space_group_name_H-M   'P 1'
#
loop_
_entity.id
_entity.type
_entity.pdbx_description
1 polymer ?
#
loop_
_entity_poly.entity_id
_entity_poly.type
_entity_poly.pdbx_seq_one_letter_code
_entity_poly.pdbx_strand_id
1 'polypeptide(L)'
;MAWHHSAPHTSLALNMSKRSANILGSTLNAVGKKTKSMDEARKSDLAVSAMLGENQGPQSRGPKLPTHTSQAPDSAIAAFLLDMRDAIESQGFGATVEVELRLGKITSSATGQRFSASTPGDACVILHEQDMKSHGAKFVPGVKKEDYYGFHRKAMKLTMSDAYAKHDEHQNVSTFPGSKRVVEEVDLNTGQTLAPYQQVKQRLGTIDLFLPHCDYDCRVAISLEFAPTPVSLESLPAPEHRRGKKRVSAVGRDVRLDMTEVLEADVVMSYEVEL
;
A
#
# COMPACT_ATOMS: atom_id res chain seq x y z
N MET A 1 -34.98 -55.85 -69.94
CA MET A 1 -34.56 -57.25 -69.78
C MET A 1 -33.81 -57.39 -68.49
N ALA A 2 -34.35 -58.23 -67.62
CA ALA A 2 -33.66 -59.21 -66.81
C ALA A 2 -32.39 -58.93 -65.96
N TRP A 3 -32.60 -59.16 -64.64
CA TRP A 3 -31.81 -59.99 -63.71
C TRP A 3 -30.57 -59.42 -62.95
N HIS A 4 -30.75 -59.43 -61.62
CA HIS A 4 -29.84 -59.74 -60.50
C HIS A 4 -28.36 -60.09 -60.78
N HIS A 5 -27.45 -59.60 -59.91
CA HIS A 5 -26.77 -60.47 -58.92
C HIS A 5 -25.95 -59.72 -57.84
N SER A 6 -26.10 -60.29 -56.64
CA SER A 6 -25.37 -60.31 -55.36
C SER A 6 -23.96 -59.73 -55.16
N ALA A 7 -23.73 -59.27 -53.92
CA ALA A 7 -22.47 -58.84 -53.27
C ALA A 7 -21.44 -59.99 -53.09
N PRO A 8 -20.15 -59.73 -52.70
CA PRO A 8 -19.82 -59.54 -51.27
C PRO A 8 -18.58 -58.65 -50.92
N HIS A 9 -18.43 -58.45 -49.60
CA HIS A 9 -17.36 -57.84 -48.78
C HIS A 9 -15.90 -57.86 -49.26
N THR A 10 -15.13 -56.82 -48.90
CA THR A 10 -13.86 -56.93 -48.13
C THR A 10 -13.34 -55.58 -47.62
N SER A 11 -12.71 -55.64 -46.45
CA SER A 11 -12.13 -54.56 -45.64
C SER A 11 -10.88 -53.92 -46.23
N LEU A 12 -10.67 -52.62 -45.96
CA LEU A 12 -9.34 -52.08 -45.62
C LEU A 12 -9.49 -50.74 -44.90
N ALA A 13 -9.00 -50.73 -43.66
CA ALA A 13 -8.90 -49.57 -42.81
C ALA A 13 -7.84 -48.58 -43.37
N LEU A 14 -8.18 -47.30 -43.40
CA LEU A 14 -7.21 -46.21 -43.43
C LEU A 14 -7.71 -45.07 -42.53
N ASN A 15 -7.04 -44.96 -41.39
CA ASN A 15 -6.97 -43.80 -40.50
C ASN A 15 -7.13 -42.47 -41.24
N MET A 16 -7.96 -41.55 -40.73
CA MET A 16 -7.60 -40.12 -40.58
C MET A 16 -8.52 -39.37 -39.60
N SER A 17 -7.85 -38.63 -38.70
CA SER A 17 -8.31 -37.47 -37.92
C SER A 17 -8.95 -37.67 -36.54
N LYS A 18 -8.11 -38.04 -35.56
CA LYS A 18 -8.16 -37.43 -34.21
C LYS A 18 -7.45 -36.07 -34.27
N ARG A 19 -8.16 -34.94 -34.21
CA ARG A 19 -7.64 -33.64 -33.73
C ARG A 19 -8.76 -32.77 -33.18
N SER A 20 -9.13 -33.00 -31.92
CA SER A 20 -9.82 -32.01 -31.09
C SER A 20 -9.68 -32.38 -29.62
N ALA A 21 -8.48 -32.20 -29.05
CA ALA A 21 -8.25 -32.44 -27.61
C ALA A 21 -6.97 -31.80 -27.01
N ASN A 22 -6.28 -30.85 -27.67
CA ASN A 22 -4.96 -30.39 -27.19
C ASN A 22 -4.83 -28.88 -26.89
N ILE A 23 -5.91 -28.10 -26.87
CA ILE A 23 -5.82 -26.64 -26.62
C ILE A 23 -5.97 -26.27 -25.13
N LEU A 24 -6.63 -27.12 -24.32
CA LEU A 24 -6.80 -26.86 -22.88
C LEU A 24 -5.57 -27.25 -22.03
N GLY A 25 -4.71 -28.16 -22.51
CA GLY A 25 -3.51 -28.59 -21.79
C GLY A 25 -2.31 -27.64 -21.91
N SER A 26 -2.26 -26.82 -22.95
CA SER A 26 -1.15 -25.88 -23.21
C SER A 26 -1.28 -24.58 -22.42
N THR A 27 -2.50 -24.11 -22.14
CA THR A 27 -2.76 -22.90 -21.33
C THR A 27 -2.54 -23.13 -19.84
N LEU A 28 -2.93 -24.27 -19.29
CA LEU A 28 -2.67 -24.63 -17.88
C LEU A 28 -1.17 -24.81 -17.58
N ASN A 29 -0.41 -25.35 -18.53
CA ASN A 29 1.05 -25.46 -18.41
C ASN A 29 1.78 -24.10 -18.55
N ALA A 30 1.22 -23.15 -19.29
CA ALA A 30 1.78 -21.80 -19.43
C ALA A 30 1.56 -20.95 -18.16
N VAL A 31 0.40 -21.09 -17.50
CA VAL A 31 0.13 -20.44 -16.21
C VAL A 31 1.02 -21.03 -15.11
N GLY A 32 1.18 -22.36 -15.06
CA GLY A 32 2.09 -23.03 -14.13
C GLY A 32 3.58 -22.71 -14.32
N LYS A 33 4.01 -22.37 -15.54
CA LYS A 33 5.38 -21.91 -15.82
C LYS A 33 5.59 -20.44 -15.45
N LYS A 34 4.59 -19.57 -15.62
CA LYS A 34 4.67 -18.16 -15.18
C LYS A 34 4.69 -18.03 -13.66
N THR A 35 3.88 -18.82 -12.94
CA THR A 35 3.90 -18.80 -11.46
C THR A 35 5.20 -19.37 -10.90
N LYS A 36 5.72 -20.47 -11.45
CA LYS A 36 7.05 -20.99 -11.09
C LYS A 36 8.18 -20.00 -11.39
N SER A 37 8.12 -19.30 -12.53
CA SER A 37 9.12 -18.28 -12.90
C SER A 37 9.06 -17.05 -11.99
N MET A 38 7.88 -16.64 -11.51
CA MET A 38 7.75 -15.57 -10.52
C MET A 38 8.23 -15.99 -9.13
N ASP A 39 7.96 -17.23 -8.72
CA ASP A 39 8.46 -17.76 -7.45
C ASP A 39 9.97 -17.99 -7.47
N GLU A 40 10.53 -18.40 -8.61
CA GLU A 40 11.98 -18.49 -8.82
C GLU A 40 12.63 -17.10 -8.89
N ALA A 41 12.00 -16.10 -9.52
CA ALA A 41 12.47 -14.72 -9.50
C ALA A 41 12.43 -14.11 -8.09
N ARG A 42 11.37 -14.37 -7.32
CA ARG A 42 11.30 -13.96 -5.90
C ARG A 42 12.35 -14.68 -5.06
N LYS A 43 12.60 -15.97 -5.31
CA LYS A 43 13.66 -16.73 -4.62
C LYS A 43 15.05 -16.25 -5.00
N SER A 44 15.29 -15.87 -6.26
CA SER A 44 16.57 -15.32 -6.69
C SER A 44 16.78 -13.90 -6.13
N ASP A 45 15.74 -13.07 -6.07
CA ASP A 45 15.82 -11.75 -5.44
C ASP A 45 16.06 -11.86 -3.94
N LEU A 46 15.42 -12.83 -3.27
CA LEU A 46 15.68 -13.17 -1.87
C LEU A 46 17.11 -13.70 -1.68
N ALA A 47 17.63 -14.51 -2.60
CA ALA A 47 18.99 -15.05 -2.52
C ALA A 47 20.07 -13.99 -2.78
N VAL A 48 19.87 -13.11 -3.77
CA VAL A 48 20.76 -11.98 -4.05
C VAL A 48 20.73 -10.98 -2.89
N SER A 49 19.56 -10.73 -2.29
CA SER A 49 19.43 -9.87 -1.10
C SER A 49 20.01 -10.50 0.17
N ALA A 50 19.95 -11.83 0.30
CA ALA A 50 20.62 -12.56 1.37
C ALA A 50 22.15 -12.48 1.24
N MET A 51 22.69 -12.62 0.02
CA MET A 51 24.13 -12.45 -0.22
C MET A 51 24.64 -11.03 0.02
N LEU A 52 23.80 -10.01 -0.16
CA LEU A 52 24.11 -8.61 0.19
C LEU A 52 23.92 -8.30 1.69
N GLY A 53 23.19 -9.15 2.43
CA GLY A 53 22.90 -8.99 3.86
C GLY A 53 23.71 -9.92 4.80
N GLU A 54 24.34 -10.97 4.28
CA GLU A 54 25.11 -11.97 5.03
C GLU A 54 26.57 -11.54 5.24
N ASN A 55 26.77 -10.58 6.12
CA ASN A 55 28.04 -10.43 6.83
C ASN A 55 27.79 -10.17 8.31
N GLN A 56 26.87 -10.93 8.91
CA GLN A 56 26.52 -10.78 10.33
C GLN A 56 26.47 -12.14 11.04
N GLY A 57 27.43 -12.34 11.96
CA GLY A 57 27.49 -13.47 12.88
C GLY A 57 26.35 -13.50 13.91
N PRO A 58 26.45 -14.30 14.99
CA PRO A 58 25.33 -14.66 15.89
C PRO A 58 24.74 -13.52 16.75
N GLN A 59 25.01 -12.25 16.45
CA GLN A 59 24.46 -11.06 17.10
C GLN A 59 23.98 -10.03 16.08
N SER A 60 23.30 -10.48 15.02
CA SER A 60 22.89 -9.62 13.90
C SER A 60 21.88 -8.55 14.34
N ARG A 61 22.35 -7.31 14.46
CA ARG A 61 21.50 -6.11 14.46
C ARG A 61 20.91 -6.02 13.05
N GLY A 62 19.60 -5.81 12.94
CA GLY A 62 18.86 -5.85 11.67
C GLY A 62 19.50 -5.03 10.53
N PRO A 63 18.97 -5.11 9.31
CA PRO A 63 19.58 -4.47 8.14
C PRO A 63 19.83 -2.98 8.41
N LYS A 64 20.89 -2.44 7.81
CA LYS A 64 21.41 -1.08 8.04
C LYS A 64 21.02 -0.15 6.90
N LEU A 65 20.75 1.11 7.22
CA LEU A 65 20.40 2.16 6.25
C LEU A 65 21.62 3.05 5.93
N PRO A 66 21.65 3.69 4.75
CA PRO A 66 22.70 4.64 4.39
C PRO A 66 22.65 5.84 5.34
N THR A 67 23.80 6.34 5.76
CA THR A 67 23.92 7.48 6.71
C THR A 67 24.46 8.75 6.03
N HIS A 68 24.42 8.80 4.69
CA HIS A 68 25.21 9.74 3.90
C HIS A 68 24.89 11.23 4.15
N THR A 69 23.73 11.56 4.71
CA THR A 69 23.34 12.94 5.05
C THR A 69 22.40 12.95 6.26
N SER A 70 22.94 13.01 7.47
CA SER A 70 22.12 13.37 8.61
C SER A 70 21.79 14.86 8.52
N GLN A 71 20.50 15.17 8.36
CA GLN A 71 19.96 16.52 8.34
C GLN A 71 18.93 16.63 9.47
N ALA A 72 18.79 17.83 10.03
CA ALA A 72 17.72 18.10 10.97
C ALA A 72 16.35 17.88 10.30
N PRO A 73 15.41 17.12 10.93
CA PRO A 73 14.11 16.78 10.35
C PRO A 73 13.31 17.98 9.84
N ASP A 74 13.32 19.08 10.59
CA ASP A 74 12.61 20.31 10.26
C ASP A 74 13.11 20.95 8.95
N SER A 75 14.43 21.03 8.79
CA SER A 75 15.09 21.58 7.61
C SER A 75 14.86 20.70 6.38
N ALA A 76 14.88 19.38 6.57
CA ALA A 76 14.62 18.41 5.51
C ALA A 76 13.16 18.46 5.03
N ILE A 77 12.20 18.54 5.96
CA ILE A 77 10.78 18.72 5.64
C ILE A 77 10.59 20.05 4.90
N ALA A 78 11.14 21.15 5.41
CA ALA A 78 11.01 22.45 4.76
C ALA A 78 11.56 22.45 3.33
N ALA A 79 12.75 21.88 3.11
CA ALA A 79 13.33 21.75 1.77
C ALA A 79 12.44 20.90 0.85
N PHE A 80 11.98 19.74 1.32
CA PHE A 80 11.07 18.89 0.55
C PHE A 80 9.77 19.60 0.16
N LEU A 81 9.15 20.36 1.08
CA LEU A 81 7.95 21.13 0.79
C LEU A 81 8.21 22.25 -0.24
N LEU A 82 9.39 22.88 -0.21
CA LEU A 82 9.80 23.89 -1.19
C LEU A 82 10.04 23.28 -2.57
N ASP A 83 10.74 22.14 -2.64
CA ASP A 83 11.07 21.45 -3.89
C ASP A 83 9.82 20.95 -4.64
N MET A 84 8.74 20.67 -3.90
CA MET A 84 7.48 20.19 -4.48
C MET A 84 6.57 21.31 -5.02
N ARG A 85 6.91 22.59 -4.84
CA ARG A 85 6.08 23.72 -5.29
C ARG A 85 5.76 23.68 -6.77
N ASP A 86 6.77 23.52 -7.62
CA ASP A 86 6.59 23.48 -9.08
C ASP A 86 5.74 22.27 -9.51
N ALA A 87 5.89 21.14 -8.83
CA ALA A 87 5.07 19.95 -9.07
C ALA A 87 3.61 20.17 -8.67
N ILE A 88 3.36 20.83 -7.54
CA ILE A 88 2.02 21.22 -7.08
C ILE A 88 1.39 22.20 -8.07
N GLU A 89 2.11 23.24 -8.49
CA GLU A 89 1.58 24.26 -9.41
C GLU A 89 1.25 23.68 -10.79
N SER A 90 2.10 22.79 -11.31
CA SER A 90 1.90 22.20 -12.64
C SER A 90 0.81 21.11 -12.70
N GLN A 91 0.55 20.39 -11.60
CA GLN A 91 -0.35 19.24 -11.59
C GLN A 91 -1.60 19.44 -10.71
N GLY A 92 -1.60 20.44 -9.83
CA GLY A 92 -2.60 20.64 -8.78
C GLY A 92 -3.87 21.37 -9.19
N PHE A 93 -4.04 21.73 -10.47
CA PHE A 93 -5.24 22.44 -10.90
C PHE A 93 -6.52 21.64 -10.58
N GLY A 94 -7.38 22.21 -9.74
CA GLY A 94 -8.63 21.58 -9.30
C GLY A 94 -8.47 20.52 -8.20
N ALA A 95 -7.27 20.38 -7.62
CA ALA A 95 -7.01 19.51 -6.48
C ALA A 95 -6.80 20.30 -5.18
N THR A 96 -7.16 19.68 -4.07
CA THR A 96 -6.72 20.08 -2.74
C THR A 96 -5.34 19.44 -2.48
N VAL A 97 -4.37 20.24 -2.06
CA VAL A 97 -3.06 19.73 -1.64
C VAL A 97 -3.19 19.19 -0.22
N GLU A 98 -2.82 17.93 -0.03
CA GLU A 98 -2.69 17.30 1.29
C GLU A 98 -1.21 17.09 1.59
N VAL A 99 -0.78 17.56 2.76
CA VAL A 99 0.52 17.25 3.33
C VAL A 99 0.26 16.43 4.58
N GLU A 100 0.63 15.16 4.56
CA GLU A 100 0.42 14.23 5.67
C GLU A 100 1.76 13.79 6.27
N LEU A 101 1.85 13.77 7.61
CA LEU A 101 2.88 13.03 8.33
C LEU A 101 2.25 11.79 8.96
N ARG A 102 2.80 10.62 8.67
CA ARG A 102 2.33 9.34 9.20
C ARG A 102 3.39 8.72 10.10
N LEU A 103 2.97 8.18 11.24
CA LEU A 103 3.82 7.34 12.08
C LEU A 103 3.83 5.90 11.60
N GLY A 104 5.00 5.28 11.62
CA GLY A 104 5.16 3.91 11.14
C GLY A 104 6.55 3.36 11.42
N LYS A 105 6.97 2.38 10.61
CA LYS A 105 8.31 1.80 10.67
C LYS A 105 8.89 1.65 9.29
N ILE A 106 10.17 1.99 9.16
CA ILE A 106 10.95 1.69 7.97
C ILE A 106 11.50 0.28 8.12
N THR A 107 11.02 -0.61 7.27
CA THR A 107 11.26 -2.05 7.34
C THR A 107 11.92 -2.58 6.09
N SER A 108 12.73 -3.62 6.22
CA SER A 108 13.25 -4.33 5.06
C SER A 108 12.11 -5.10 4.39
N SER A 109 12.01 -4.97 3.07
CA SER A 109 11.03 -5.69 2.27
C SER A 109 11.29 -7.20 2.27
N ALA A 110 12.54 -7.62 2.49
CA ALA A 110 12.93 -9.03 2.53
C ALA A 110 12.57 -9.71 3.86
N THR A 111 12.85 -9.05 4.99
CA THR A 111 12.69 -9.66 6.32
C THR A 111 11.45 -9.18 7.07
N GLY A 112 10.84 -8.09 6.64
CA GLY A 112 9.76 -7.39 7.37
C GLY A 112 10.23 -6.73 8.67
N GLN A 113 11.51 -6.85 9.03
CA GLN A 113 12.05 -6.28 10.26
C GLN A 113 12.35 -4.79 10.07
N ARG A 114 12.16 -4.01 11.12
CA ARG A 114 12.58 -2.61 11.15
C ARG A 114 14.10 -2.54 10.99
N PHE A 115 14.58 -1.59 10.20
CA PHE A 115 16.02 -1.33 10.09
C PHE A 115 16.58 -0.90 11.44
N SER A 116 17.86 -1.20 11.66
CA SER A 116 18.58 -0.79 12.86
C SER A 116 19.55 0.35 12.55
N ALA A 117 19.86 1.15 13.57
CA ALA A 117 20.87 2.19 13.45
C ALA A 117 22.21 1.58 13.01
N SER A 118 22.84 2.19 12.01
CA SER A 118 24.13 1.75 11.50
C SER A 118 25.23 1.94 12.55
N THR A 119 25.11 3.00 13.37
CA THR A 119 25.99 3.36 14.49
C THR A 119 25.18 3.80 15.73
N PRO A 120 25.59 3.42 16.95
CA PRO A 120 25.00 3.96 18.18
C PRO A 120 25.19 5.48 18.28
N GLY A 121 24.11 6.23 18.54
CA GLY A 121 24.14 7.70 18.60
C GLY A 121 23.88 8.41 17.28
N ASP A 122 23.50 7.67 16.23
CA ASP A 122 23.13 8.25 14.94
C ASP A 122 21.97 9.25 15.08
N ALA A 123 22.19 10.46 14.56
CA ALA A 123 21.15 11.46 14.36
C ALA A 123 20.09 10.96 13.36
N CYS A 124 18.95 11.67 13.25
CA CYS A 124 17.91 11.34 12.29
C CYS A 124 18.51 11.19 10.88
N VAL A 125 18.05 10.17 10.16
CA VAL A 125 18.44 9.92 8.77
C VAL A 125 17.26 10.22 7.87
N ILE A 126 17.46 11.12 6.93
CA ILE A 126 16.47 11.45 5.90
C ILE A 126 16.71 10.50 4.74
N LEU A 127 15.64 9.85 4.30
CA LEU A 127 15.65 8.86 3.23
C LEU A 127 14.69 9.31 2.15
N HIS A 128 15.22 9.51 0.95
CA HIS A 128 14.40 9.75 -0.22
C HIS A 128 13.92 8.42 -0.82
N GLU A 129 12.97 8.50 -1.76
CA GLU A 129 12.41 7.30 -2.39
C GLU A 129 13.50 6.41 -3.05
N GLN A 130 14.54 7.02 -3.60
CA GLN A 130 15.68 6.30 -4.20
C GLN A 130 16.49 5.54 -3.15
N ASP A 131 16.71 6.11 -1.97
CA ASP A 131 17.39 5.45 -0.85
C ASP A 131 16.57 4.25 -0.37
N MET A 132 15.26 4.46 -0.20
CA MET A 132 14.33 3.40 0.20
C MET A 132 14.33 2.25 -0.80
N LYS A 133 14.22 2.54 -2.10
CA LYS A 133 14.24 1.51 -3.16
C LYS A 133 15.56 0.76 -3.23
N SER A 134 16.69 1.47 -3.23
CA SER A 134 18.02 0.86 -3.37
C SER A 134 18.39 -0.09 -2.23
N HIS A 135 17.83 0.13 -1.03
CA HIS A 135 18.06 -0.72 0.15
C HIS A 135 16.95 -1.73 0.39
N GLY A 136 16.00 -1.86 -0.55
CA GLY A 136 14.83 -2.72 -0.39
C GLY A 136 13.99 -2.34 0.84
N ALA A 137 14.01 -1.08 1.25
CA ALA A 137 13.25 -0.58 2.38
C ALA A 137 11.83 -0.18 1.98
N LYS A 138 10.90 -0.32 2.92
CA LYS A 138 9.51 0.14 2.79
C LYS A 138 9.01 0.72 4.10
N PHE A 139 8.21 1.76 4.01
CA PHE A 139 7.49 2.31 5.15
C PHE A 139 6.19 1.53 5.37
N VAL A 140 6.00 1.03 6.59
CA VAL A 140 4.77 0.38 7.04
C VAL A 140 4.08 1.32 8.02
N PRO A 141 2.92 1.90 7.65
CA PRO A 141 2.19 2.80 8.53
C PRO A 141 1.63 2.05 9.74
N GLY A 142 1.60 2.75 10.86
CA GLY A 142 0.93 2.31 12.06
C GLY A 142 1.82 2.13 13.28
N VAL A 143 1.18 2.14 14.43
CA VAL A 143 1.79 2.05 15.75
C VAL A 143 1.28 0.83 16.51
N LYS A 144 1.94 0.49 17.62
CA LYS A 144 1.43 -0.53 18.54
C LYS A 144 0.11 -0.07 19.15
N LYS A 145 -0.76 -1.02 19.47
CA LYS A 145 -2.09 -0.77 20.04
C LYS A 145 -2.03 0.06 21.34
N GLU A 146 -1.07 -0.24 22.21
CA GLU A 146 -0.92 0.44 23.49
C GLU A 146 -0.57 1.92 23.31
N ASP A 147 0.35 2.19 22.37
CA ASP A 147 0.78 3.54 22.02
C ASP A 147 -0.33 4.30 21.31
N TYR A 148 -1.07 3.65 20.41
CA TYR A 148 -2.26 4.21 19.75
C TYR A 148 -3.25 4.79 20.77
N TYR A 149 -3.65 4.02 21.78
CA TYR A 149 -4.57 4.55 22.80
C TYR A 149 -3.94 5.68 23.62
N GLY A 150 -2.62 5.67 23.79
CA GLY A 150 -1.88 6.79 24.36
C GLY A 150 -2.01 8.07 23.52
N PHE A 151 -1.79 7.98 22.22
CA PHE A 151 -1.94 9.09 21.26
C PHE A 151 -3.40 9.55 21.18
N HIS A 152 -4.34 8.63 21.03
CA HIS A 152 -5.77 8.92 20.98
C HIS A 152 -6.24 9.70 22.21
N ARG A 153 -5.86 9.26 23.43
CA ARG A 153 -6.21 10.01 24.65
C ARG A 153 -5.65 11.43 24.67
N LYS A 154 -4.44 11.65 24.13
CA LYS A 154 -3.84 12.98 24.03
C LYS A 154 -4.54 13.83 22.98
N ALA A 155 -4.81 13.29 21.80
CA ALA A 155 -5.54 13.98 20.74
C ALA A 155 -6.95 14.40 21.20
N MET A 156 -7.69 13.50 21.86
CA MET A 156 -9.03 13.80 22.38
C MET A 156 -9.02 14.79 23.56
N LYS A 157 -7.89 15.00 24.24
CA LYS A 157 -7.77 16.10 25.21
C LYS A 157 -7.71 17.46 24.52
N LEU A 158 -7.19 17.54 23.30
CA LEU A 158 -7.14 18.81 22.55
C LEU A 158 -8.55 19.31 22.23
N THR A 159 -9.48 18.39 21.94
CA THR A 159 -10.88 18.71 21.64
C THR A 159 -11.70 19.11 22.88
N MET A 160 -11.08 19.17 24.06
CA MET A 160 -11.67 19.78 25.27
C MET A 160 -11.47 21.30 25.30
N SER A 161 -10.67 21.84 24.39
CA SER A 161 -10.47 23.28 24.19
C SER A 161 -11.20 23.75 22.93
N ASP A 162 -11.50 25.04 22.86
CA ASP A 162 -12.15 25.65 21.67
C ASP A 162 -11.24 25.70 20.43
N ALA A 163 -9.98 25.30 20.56
CA ALA A 163 -9.00 25.33 19.46
C ALA A 163 -9.13 24.12 18.51
N TYR A 164 -9.77 23.03 18.93
CA TYR A 164 -9.90 21.81 18.15
C TYR A 164 -11.33 21.25 18.21
N ALA A 165 -11.89 20.91 17.05
CA ALA A 165 -13.14 20.18 16.94
C ALA A 165 -12.90 18.67 16.88
N LYS A 166 -13.77 17.88 17.52
CA LYS A 166 -13.80 16.42 17.33
C LYS A 166 -14.55 16.09 16.05
N HIS A 167 -14.00 15.22 15.22
CA HIS A 167 -14.65 14.72 14.01
C HIS A 167 -14.50 13.20 13.95
N ASP A 168 -15.61 12.48 13.77
CA ASP A 168 -15.65 11.03 13.66
C ASP A 168 -16.05 10.65 12.22
N GLU A 169 -15.34 9.69 11.63
CA GLU A 169 -15.51 9.29 10.23
C GLU A 169 -15.36 7.78 10.09
N HIS A 170 -16.37 7.11 9.51
CA HIS A 170 -16.30 5.70 9.18
C HIS A 170 -16.41 5.52 7.66
N GLN A 171 -15.49 4.75 7.09
CA GLN A 171 -15.41 4.51 5.64
C GLN A 171 -15.11 3.06 5.34
N ASN A 172 -15.68 2.54 4.25
CA ASN A 172 -15.18 1.37 3.57
C ASN A 172 -14.44 1.82 2.31
N VAL A 173 -13.19 1.40 2.17
CA VAL A 173 -12.34 1.75 1.03
C VAL A 173 -12.04 0.49 0.24
N SER A 174 -12.48 0.48 -1.01
CA SER A 174 -12.26 -0.59 -1.96
C SER A 174 -11.25 -0.14 -3.02
N THR A 175 -10.23 -0.97 -3.26
CA THR A 175 -9.23 -0.73 -4.31
C THR A 175 -9.50 -1.67 -5.48
N PHE A 176 -9.58 -1.10 -6.67
CA PHE A 176 -9.86 -1.77 -7.93
C PHE A 176 -8.63 -1.74 -8.85
N PRO A 177 -8.58 -2.60 -9.88
CA PRO A 177 -7.48 -2.62 -10.85
C PRO A 177 -7.19 -1.24 -11.44
N GLY A 178 -5.90 -0.94 -11.63
CA GLY A 178 -5.45 0.38 -12.05
C GLY A 178 -5.45 1.42 -10.92
N SER A 179 -5.40 0.98 -9.66
CA SER A 179 -5.32 1.83 -8.46
C SER A 179 -6.51 2.77 -8.26
N LYS A 180 -7.68 2.43 -8.82
CA LYS A 180 -8.90 3.20 -8.57
C LYS A 180 -9.39 2.90 -7.16
N ARG A 181 -9.55 3.94 -6.35
CA ARG A 181 -10.11 3.83 -5.00
C ARG A 181 -11.55 4.29 -5.00
N VAL A 182 -12.45 3.44 -4.52
CA VAL A 182 -13.84 3.81 -4.25
C VAL A 182 -14.04 3.83 -2.76
N VAL A 183 -14.69 4.89 -2.30
CA VAL A 183 -15.00 5.13 -0.89
C VAL A 183 -16.51 5.07 -0.73
N GLU A 184 -16.90 4.35 0.31
CA GLU A 184 -18.26 4.21 0.82
C GLU A 184 -18.26 4.76 2.24
N GLU A 185 -18.75 5.97 2.44
CA GLU A 185 -18.89 6.57 3.77
C GLU A 185 -20.06 5.94 4.54
N VAL A 186 -19.93 5.83 5.85
CA VAL A 186 -21.00 5.34 6.73
C VAL A 186 -21.52 6.50 7.55
N ASP A 187 -22.80 6.80 7.41
CA ASP A 187 -23.49 7.75 8.28
C ASP A 187 -23.54 7.19 9.69
N LEU A 188 -22.92 7.89 10.64
CA LEU A 188 -22.81 7.45 12.02
C LEU A 188 -24.13 7.50 12.81
N ASN A 189 -25.08 8.31 12.36
CA ASN A 189 -26.40 8.44 13.01
C ASN A 189 -27.34 7.31 12.57
N THR A 190 -27.31 6.98 11.29
CA THR A 190 -28.24 6.00 10.70
C THR A 190 -27.62 4.61 10.51
N GLY A 191 -26.29 4.52 10.53
CA GLY A 191 -25.53 3.31 10.20
C GLY A 191 -25.58 2.94 8.72
N GLN A 192 -26.19 3.77 7.86
CA GLN A 192 -26.33 3.49 6.45
C GLN A 192 -25.08 3.90 5.68
N THR A 193 -24.72 3.08 4.70
CA THR A 193 -23.67 3.41 3.74
C THR A 193 -24.21 4.44 2.74
N LEU A 194 -23.51 5.56 2.61
CA LEU A 194 -23.80 6.61 1.65
C LEU A 194 -23.41 6.19 0.23
N ALA A 195 -23.84 6.99 -0.75
CA ALA A 195 -23.54 6.72 -2.15
C ALA A 195 -22.01 6.68 -2.40
N PRO A 196 -21.50 5.64 -3.08
CA PRO A 196 -20.08 5.48 -3.30
C PRO A 196 -19.54 6.52 -4.27
N TYR A 197 -18.30 6.93 -4.04
CA TYR A 197 -17.57 7.82 -4.94
C TYR A 197 -16.15 7.34 -5.17
N GLN A 198 -15.62 7.64 -6.35
CA GLN A 198 -14.22 7.42 -6.68
C GLN A 198 -13.39 8.55 -6.06
N GLN A 199 -12.47 8.17 -5.16
CA GLN A 199 -11.44 9.06 -4.65
C GLN A 199 -10.25 9.05 -5.62
N VAL A 200 -9.90 10.22 -6.14
CA VAL A 200 -8.73 10.41 -7.00
C VAL A 200 -7.66 11.13 -6.19
N LYS A 201 -6.73 10.34 -5.64
CA LYS A 201 -5.59 10.82 -4.84
C LYS A 201 -4.29 10.48 -5.56
N GLN A 202 -3.55 11.50 -5.98
CA GLN A 202 -2.26 11.35 -6.64
C GLN A 202 -1.14 11.76 -5.68
N ARG A 203 -0.22 10.84 -5.40
CA ARG A 203 0.96 11.17 -4.59
C ARG A 203 2.01 11.86 -5.46
N LEU A 204 2.47 13.04 -5.04
CA LEU A 204 3.53 13.78 -5.72
C LEU A 204 4.91 13.34 -5.26
N GLY A 205 5.07 13.11 -3.97
CA GLY A 205 6.36 12.70 -3.41
C GLY A 205 6.26 12.31 -1.94
N THR A 206 7.35 11.73 -1.44
CA THR A 206 7.53 11.38 -0.03
C THR A 206 8.97 11.60 0.41
N ILE A 207 9.14 11.99 1.66
CA ILE A 207 10.40 11.81 2.41
C ILE A 207 10.13 10.92 3.62
N ASP A 208 11.09 10.05 3.91
CA ASP A 208 11.07 9.16 5.06
C ASP A 208 12.10 9.62 6.07
N LEU A 209 11.73 9.64 7.35
CA LEU A 209 12.58 10.07 8.45
C LEU A 209 12.80 8.85 9.34
N PHE A 210 13.98 8.26 9.22
CA PHE A 210 14.40 7.19 10.10
C PHE A 210 14.85 7.78 11.44
N LEU A 211 14.20 7.34 12.51
CA LEU A 211 14.39 7.83 13.87
C LEU A 211 14.90 6.70 14.77
N PRO A 212 16.22 6.42 14.76
CA PRO A 212 16.76 5.26 15.45
C PRO A 212 16.58 5.29 16.99
N HIS A 213 16.31 6.46 17.57
CA HIS A 213 16.04 6.65 19.00
C HIS A 213 14.54 6.59 19.37
N CYS A 214 13.66 6.53 18.36
CA CYS A 214 12.23 6.44 18.56
C CYS A 214 11.74 5.03 18.24
N ASP A 215 10.60 4.64 18.82
CA ASP A 215 9.93 3.39 18.50
C ASP A 215 9.35 3.37 17.07
N TYR A 216 9.14 4.57 16.52
CA TYR A 216 8.50 4.82 15.22
C TYR A 216 9.36 5.75 14.38
N ASP A 217 9.30 5.51 13.08
CA ASP A 217 9.79 6.37 12.02
C ASP A 217 8.63 7.23 11.49
N CYS A 218 8.94 8.26 10.72
CA CYS A 218 7.94 9.13 10.12
C CYS A 218 8.02 9.09 8.60
N ARG A 219 6.88 9.24 7.93
CA ARG A 219 6.82 9.55 6.51
C ARG A 219 6.06 10.85 6.33
N VAL A 220 6.65 11.80 5.61
CA VAL A 220 5.93 12.97 5.12
C VAL A 220 5.60 12.74 3.65
N ALA A 221 4.34 12.87 3.28
CA ALA A 221 3.88 12.71 1.91
C ALA A 221 3.09 13.94 1.47
N ILE A 222 3.27 14.31 0.21
CA ILE A 222 2.43 15.30 -0.46
C ILE A 222 1.56 14.57 -1.48
N SER A 223 0.25 14.79 -1.39
CA SER A 223 -0.72 14.26 -2.34
C SER A 223 -1.64 15.37 -2.86
N LEU A 224 -2.14 15.17 -4.07
CA LEU A 224 -3.23 15.95 -4.65
C LEU A 224 -4.51 15.15 -4.53
N GLU A 225 -5.51 15.70 -3.86
CA GLU A 225 -6.85 15.15 -3.75
C GLU A 225 -7.80 15.92 -4.67
N PHE A 226 -8.22 15.27 -5.76
CA PHE A 226 -9.18 15.86 -6.68
C PHE A 226 -10.60 15.64 -6.18
N ALA A 227 -11.52 16.49 -6.66
CA ALA A 227 -12.94 16.37 -6.32
C ALA A 227 -13.45 14.93 -6.56
N PRO A 228 -14.24 14.39 -5.63
CA PRO A 228 -14.75 13.03 -5.74
C PRO A 228 -15.70 12.90 -6.93
N THR A 229 -15.63 11.78 -7.64
CA THR A 229 -16.52 11.48 -8.77
C THR A 229 -17.51 10.39 -8.36
N PRO A 230 -18.83 10.61 -8.45
CA PRO A 230 -19.82 9.58 -8.15
C PRO A 230 -19.59 8.32 -9.00
N VAL A 231 -19.80 7.13 -8.42
CA VAL A 231 -19.61 5.87 -9.13
C VAL A 231 -20.70 4.87 -8.79
N SER A 232 -21.06 4.02 -9.76
CA SER A 232 -21.94 2.88 -9.52
C SER A 232 -21.12 1.60 -9.32
N LEU A 233 -21.26 0.95 -8.17
CA LEU A 233 -20.54 -0.29 -7.85
C LEU A 233 -20.86 -1.44 -8.80
N GLU A 234 -22.09 -1.50 -9.33
CA GLU A 234 -22.53 -2.55 -10.25
C GLU A 234 -21.75 -2.56 -11.58
N SER A 235 -21.18 -1.40 -11.93
CA SER A 235 -20.39 -1.23 -13.16
C SER A 235 -18.91 -1.61 -12.99
N LEU A 236 -18.47 -1.91 -11.77
CA LEU A 236 -17.07 -2.16 -11.43
C LEU A 236 -16.78 -3.67 -11.32
N PRO A 237 -15.54 -4.11 -11.66
CA PRO A 237 -15.11 -5.48 -11.39
C PRO A 237 -15.03 -5.74 -9.89
N ALA A 238 -14.81 -6.99 -9.48
CA ALA A 238 -14.57 -7.28 -8.06
C ALA A 238 -13.33 -6.49 -7.53
N PRO A 239 -13.40 -5.92 -6.32
CA PRO A 239 -12.27 -5.20 -5.74
C PRO A 239 -11.12 -6.17 -5.42
N GLU A 240 -9.88 -5.70 -5.60
CA GLU A 240 -8.67 -6.44 -5.23
C GLU A 240 -8.50 -6.47 -3.71
N HIS A 241 -8.84 -5.35 -3.06
CA HIS A 241 -8.75 -5.19 -1.61
C HIS A 241 -9.91 -4.35 -1.08
N ARG A 242 -10.43 -4.72 0.08
CA ARG A 242 -11.43 -3.93 0.81
C ARG A 242 -11.00 -3.79 2.26
N ARG A 243 -11.09 -2.58 2.79
CA ARG A 243 -10.79 -2.31 4.20
C ARG A 243 -11.79 -1.32 4.78
N GLY A 244 -12.17 -1.54 6.03
CA GLY A 244 -12.86 -0.56 6.85
C GLY A 244 -11.84 0.42 7.44
N LYS A 245 -12.30 1.64 7.69
CA LYS A 245 -11.58 2.67 8.43
C LYS A 245 -12.53 3.26 9.44
N LYS A 246 -12.12 3.27 10.71
CA LYS A 246 -12.77 4.02 11.78
C LYS A 246 -11.80 5.07 12.26
N ARG A 247 -12.12 6.33 12.01
CA ARG A 247 -11.25 7.45 12.30
C ARG A 247 -11.90 8.38 13.30
N VAL A 248 -11.09 8.81 14.25
CA VAL A 248 -11.40 9.89 15.17
C VAL A 248 -10.32 10.95 15.03
N SER A 249 -10.76 12.18 14.76
CA SER A 249 -9.89 13.31 14.44
C SER A 249 -10.05 14.42 15.46
N ALA A 250 -8.92 15.07 15.80
CA ALA A 250 -8.91 16.38 16.40
C ALA A 250 -8.52 17.40 15.33
N VAL A 251 -9.48 18.23 14.91
CA VAL A 251 -9.34 19.16 13.78
C VAL A 251 -9.14 20.57 14.31
N GLY A 252 -7.93 21.09 14.20
CA GLY A 252 -7.58 22.47 14.52
C GLY A 252 -7.61 23.36 13.27
N ARG A 253 -7.23 24.63 13.46
CA ARG A 253 -7.17 25.60 12.35
C ARG A 253 -6.14 25.21 11.28
N ASP A 254 -4.92 24.87 11.71
CA ASP A 254 -3.77 24.66 10.82
C ASP A 254 -3.33 23.18 10.78
N VAL A 255 -3.79 22.38 11.74
CA VAL A 255 -3.32 21.01 11.97
C VAL A 255 -4.51 20.12 12.31
N ARG A 256 -4.56 18.96 11.67
CA ARG A 256 -5.52 17.89 11.96
C ARG A 256 -4.75 16.67 12.50
N LEU A 257 -5.27 16.01 13.52
CA LEU A 257 -4.68 14.78 14.06
C LEU A 257 -5.66 13.64 13.87
N ASP A 258 -5.26 12.63 13.09
CA ASP A 258 -6.12 11.51 12.72
C ASP A 258 -5.67 10.20 13.38
N MET A 259 -6.55 9.67 14.22
CA MET A 259 -6.38 8.37 14.86
C MET A 259 -7.28 7.38 14.11
N THR A 260 -6.69 6.45 13.37
CA THR A 260 -7.45 5.55 12.49
C THR A 260 -7.22 4.09 12.87
N GLU A 261 -8.29 3.36 13.14
CA GLU A 261 -8.28 1.90 13.14
C GLU A 261 -8.61 1.42 11.72
N VAL A 262 -7.73 0.60 11.15
CA VAL A 262 -7.95 -0.03 9.84
C VAL A 262 -8.43 -1.45 10.05
N LEU A 263 -9.54 -1.82 9.42
CA LEU A 263 -10.21 -3.09 9.61
C LEU A 263 -10.24 -3.91 8.32
N GLU A 264 -10.15 -5.23 8.44
CA GLU A 264 -10.42 -6.18 7.37
C GLU A 264 -11.38 -7.24 7.92
N ALA A 265 -12.58 -7.36 7.32
CA ALA A 265 -13.65 -8.23 7.83
C ALA A 265 -13.90 -8.08 9.35
N ASP A 266 -14.03 -6.84 9.82
CA ASP A 266 -14.22 -6.44 11.23
C ASP A 266 -13.07 -6.73 12.20
N VAL A 267 -11.96 -7.28 11.72
CA VAL A 267 -10.74 -7.44 12.51
C VAL A 267 -9.86 -6.21 12.33
N VAL A 268 -9.44 -5.59 13.45
CA VAL A 268 -8.49 -4.46 13.40
C VAL A 268 -7.12 -4.97 12.99
N MET A 269 -6.65 -4.53 11.83
CA MET A 269 -5.38 -4.94 11.22
C MET A 269 -4.24 -3.99 11.58
N SER A 270 -4.52 -2.70 11.73
CA SER A 270 -3.52 -1.70 12.12
C SER A 270 -4.15 -0.50 12.82
N TYR A 271 -3.30 0.22 13.55
CA TYR A 271 -3.61 1.46 14.23
C TYR A 271 -2.74 2.56 13.62
N GLU A 272 -3.32 3.46 12.84
CA GLU A 272 -2.61 4.52 12.13
C GLU A 272 -2.76 5.86 12.88
N VAL A 273 -1.67 6.63 12.90
CA VAL A 273 -1.60 7.97 13.51
C VAL A 273 -1.04 8.91 12.45
N GLU A 274 -1.83 9.92 12.10
CA GLU A 274 -1.54 10.86 11.02
C GLU A 274 -1.71 12.31 11.52
N LEU A 275 -0.93 13.21 10.94
CA LEU A 275 -0.93 14.67 11.16
C LEU A 275 -1.05 15.37 9.81
#